data_AF-A0A849QUM5-F1
#
_entry.id   AF-A0A849QUM5-F1
#
_cell.length_a   1.000
_cell.length_b   1.000
_cell.length_c   1.000
_cell.angle_alpha   90.00
_cell.angle_beta   90.00
_cell.angle_gamma   90.00
#
_symmetry.space_group_name_H-M   'P 1'
#
loop_
_entity.id
_entity.type
_entity.pdbx_description
1 polymer ?
#
loop_
_entity_poly.entity_id
_entity_poly.type
_entity_poly.pdbx_seq_one_letter_code
_entity_poly.pdbx_strand_id
1 'polypeptide(L)' 'MQMVEIINTAGKITSGEIQKMFKISRQAAHKEIKALMELGVIKSQGEGRATYYVLD' A
#
# COMPACT_ATOMS: atom_id res chain seq x y z
N MET A 1 4.57 9.29 5.96
CA MET A 1 3.43 10.11 5.47
C MET A 1 3.28 10.11 3.95
N GLN A 2 4.34 10.07 3.13
CA GLN A 2 4.23 10.07 1.65
C GLN A 2 3.30 9.01 1.06
N MET A 3 3.22 7.82 1.67
CA MET A 3 2.37 6.74 1.18
C MET A 3 0.87 7.05 1.27
N VAL A 4 0.45 7.74 2.34
CA VAL A 4 -0.95 8.14 2.57
C VAL A 4 -1.38 9.19 1.54
N GLU A 5 -0.52 10.17 1.26
CA GLU A 5 -0.78 11.20 0.24
C GLU A 5 -0.94 10.60 -1.17
N ILE A 6 -0.11 9.60 -1.50
CA ILE A 6 -0.21 8.90 -2.77
C ILE A 6 -1.53 8.16 -2.88
N ILE A 7 -1.95 7.44 -1.82
CA ILE A 7 -3.24 6.73 -1.84
C ILE A 7 -4.40 7.73 -1.89
N ASN A 8 -4.30 8.86 -1.19
CA ASN A 8 -5.31 9.91 -1.24
C ASN A 8 -5.47 10.49 -2.66
N THR A 9 -4.35 10.65 -3.39
CA THR A 9 -4.36 11.23 -4.74
C THR A 9 -4.76 10.21 -5.82
N ALA A 10 -4.26 8.98 -5.72
CA ALA A 10 -4.50 7.92 -6.70
C ALA A 10 -5.78 7.09 -6.42
N GLY A 11 -6.35 7.21 -5.22
CA GLY A 11 -7.50 6.44 -4.74
C GLY A 11 -7.17 5.01 -4.32
N LYS A 12 -6.13 4.40 -4.90
CA LYS A 12 -5.64 3.05 -4.54
C LYS A 12 -4.16 2.89 -4.87
N ILE A 13 -3.54 1.89 -4.25
CA ILE A 13 -2.15 1.51 -4.53
C ILE A 13 -1.96 0.00 -4.42
N THR A 14 -1.09 -0.58 -5.24
CA THR A 14 -0.69 -1.99 -5.17
C THR A 14 0.70 -2.14 -4.55
N SER A 15 1.00 -3.32 -4.00
CA SER A 15 2.35 -3.64 -3.50
C SER A 15 3.43 -3.49 -4.59
N GLY A 16 3.08 -3.75 -5.86
CA GLY A 16 4.00 -3.58 -6.98
C GLY A 16 4.33 -2.11 -7.27
N GLU A 17 3.34 -1.22 -7.19
CA GLU A 17 3.55 0.23 -7.34
C GLU A 17 4.39 0.78 -6.20
N ILE A 18 4.15 0.32 -4.96
CA ILE A 18 4.95 0.69 -3.79
C ILE A 18 6.42 0.33 -3.99
N GLN A 19 6.69 -0.91 -4.42
CA GLN A 19 8.06 -1.36 -4.71
C GLN A 19 8.75 -0.48 -5.76
N LYS A 20 8.03 -0.13 -6.84
CA LYS A 20 8.57 0.70 -7.92
C LYS A 20 8.81 2.15 -7.49
N MET A 21 7.87 2.77 -6.79
CA MET A 21 7.94 4.17 -6.40
C MET A 21 9.04 4.41 -5.36
N PHE A 22 9.11 3.55 -4.33
CA PHE A 22 10.08 3.68 -3.26
C PHE A 22 11.40 2.96 -3.57
N LYS A 23 11.49 2.24 -4.69
CA LYS A 23 12.64 1.41 -5.09
C LYS A 23 13.06 0.45 -3.97
N ILE A 24 12.09 -0.17 -3.32
CA ILE A 24 12.28 -1.09 -2.20
C ILE A 24 11.96 -2.53 -2.57
N SER A 25 12.50 -3.46 -1.79
CA SER A 25 12.19 -4.89 -1.96
C SER A 25 10.73 -5.19 -1.62
N ARG A 26 10.23 -6.31 -2.14
CA ARG A 26 8.91 -6.84 -1.80
C ARG A 26 8.70 -6.99 -0.29
N GLN A 27 9.73 -7.43 0.43
CA GLN A 27 9.66 -7.63 1.88
C GLN A 27 9.53 -6.30 2.63
N ALA A 28 10.29 -5.29 2.22
CA ALA A 28 10.18 -3.94 2.78
C ALA A 28 8.80 -3.33 2.50
N ALA A 29 8.30 -3.44 1.26
CA ALA A 29 6.96 -2.99 0.91
C ALA A 29 5.88 -3.69 1.76
N HIS A 30 6.00 -5.00 1.97
CA HIS A 30 5.06 -5.74 2.81
C HIS A 30 5.08 -5.29 4.26
N LYS A 31 6.26 -5.03 4.83
CA LYS A 31 6.40 -4.52 6.20
C LYS A 31 5.68 -3.17 6.37
N GLU A 32 5.85 -2.27 5.41
CA GLU A 32 5.25 -0.94 5.47
C GLU A 32 3.73 -0.97 5.31
N ILE A 33 3.23 -1.74 4.34
CA ILE A 33 1.80 -1.97 4.16
C ILE A 33 1.20 -2.57 5.44
N LYS A 34 1.87 -3.57 6.03
CA LYS A 34 1.39 -4.22 7.25
C LYS A 34 1.30 -3.25 8.42
N ALA A 35 2.32 -2.41 8.62
CA ALA A 35 2.29 -1.39 9.66
C ALA A 35 1.12 -0.41 9.48
N LEU A 36 0.86 0.04 8.24
CA LEU A 36 -0.27 0.94 7.96
C LEU A 36 -1.64 0.27 8.13
N MET A 37 -1.76 -1.02 7.80
CA MET A 37 -2.98 -1.79 8.07
C MET A 37 -3.20 -1.99 9.57
N GLU A 38 -2.14 -2.30 10.33
CA GLU A 38 -2.21 -2.46 11.80
C GLU A 38 -2.57 -1.15 12.51
N LEU A 39 -2.14 -0.01 11.96
CA LEU A 39 -2.53 1.33 12.42
C LEU A 39 -3.95 1.73 11.98
N GLY A 40 -4.63 0.93 11.16
CA GLY A 40 -5.97 1.25 10.65
C GLY A 40 -6.02 2.41 9.65
N VAL A 41 -4.88 2.74 9.01
CA VAL A 41 -4.80 3.86 8.06
C VAL A 41 -5.24 3.42 6.65
N ILE A 42 -4.99 2.16 6.31
CA ILE A 42 -5.34 1.58 5.02
C ILE A 42 -6.04 0.24 5.19
N LYS A 43 -6.88 -0.11 4.22
CA LYS A 43 -7.51 -1.43 4.11
C LYS A 43 -7.13 -2.12 2.80
N SER A 44 -6.98 -3.44 2.85
CA SER A 44 -6.84 -4.25 1.64
C SER A 44 -8.19 -4.44 0.96
N GLN A 45 -8.18 -4.44 -0.37
CA GLN A 45 -9.33 -4.64 -1.23
C GLN A 45 -8.93 -5.51 -2.43
N GLY A 46 -9.88 -6.26 -2.99
CA GLY A 46 -9.64 -7.23 -4.05
C GLY A 46 -9.09 -8.58 -3.54
N GLU A 47 -8.80 -9.49 -4.47
CA GLU A 47 -8.40 -10.87 -4.15
C GLU A 47 -7.18 -11.32 -4.98
N GLY A 48 -6.27 -12.05 -4.33
CA GLY A 48 -5.11 -12.68 -4.96
C GLY A 48 -4.17 -11.68 -5.66
N ARG A 49 -4.07 -11.77 -6.99
CA ARG A 49 -3.21 -10.88 -7.80
C ARG A 49 -3.84 -9.49 -8.00
N ALA A 50 -5.13 -9.35 -7.75
CA ALA A 50 -5.86 -8.10 -7.86
C ALA A 50 -5.94 -7.34 -6.53
N THR A 51 -5.12 -7.69 -5.53
CA THR A 51 -5.09 -6.99 -4.25
C THR A 51 -4.50 -5.59 -4.37
N TYR A 52 -5.23 -4.60 -3.89
CA TYR A 52 -4.81 -3.21 -3.75
C TYR A 52 -5.19 -2.68 -2.36
N TYR A 53 -4.67 -1.51 -2.02
CA TYR A 53 -4.86 -0.86 -0.73
C TYR A 53 -5.45 0.53 -0.94
N VAL A 54 -6.41 0.89 -0.10
CA VAL A 54 -7.11 2.19 -0.10
C VAL A 54 -7.06 2.76 1.31
N LEU A 55 -7.25 4.08 1.44
CA LEU A 55 -7.44 4.69 2.77
C LEU A 55 -8.73 4.13 3.38
N ASP A 56 -8.70 3.90 4.70
CA ASP A 56 -9.90 3.45 5.40
C ASP A 56 -10.96 4.56 5.50
#